data_AF-A0A819DAL8-F1
#
_entry.id   AF-A0A819DAL8-F1
#
_cell.length_a   1.000
_cell.length_b   1.000
_cell.length_c   1.000
_cell.angle_alpha   90.00
_cell.angle_beta   90.00
_cell.angle_gamma   90.00
#
_symmetry.space_group_name_H-M   'P 1'
#
loop_
_entity.id
_entity.type
_entity.pdbx_description
1 polymer ?
#
loop_
_entity_poly.entity_id
_entity_poly.type
_entity_poly.pdbx_seq_one_letter_code
_entity_poly.pdbx_strand_id
1 'polypeptide(L)'
;MILKNLRIYYLFTYFNFFFDCFLGIISCIFRLSKAWITNFGFLPRLDYCILGRSLEKMDSGFISYASFIHMECLHTHPVLVYFCSIVNEHINKRYQYLRTSKQDIYLYTKQQQIIFRWWLAITLNRNRQLIQLRKSQLMYLQISRIESFNELFEKKLLKNFQQSKIITKNHERINSNTIIRNHTTTCTTLLLDVDEQDNRKSSF
;
A
#
# COMPACT_ATOMS: atom_id res chain seq x y z
N MET A 1 51.50 -23.49 54.12
CA MET A 1 51.99 -24.75 54.73
C MET A 1 52.00 -25.80 53.62
N ILE A 2 53.19 -26.22 53.17
CA ILE A 2 53.38 -27.13 52.02
C ILE A 2 53.01 -28.57 52.44
N LEU A 3 52.23 -29.25 51.61
CA LEU A 3 51.72 -30.60 51.89
C LEU A 3 52.89 -31.60 52.03
N LYS A 4 52.98 -32.25 53.20
CA LYS A 4 54.07 -33.19 53.52
C LYS A 4 53.98 -34.54 52.80
N ASN A 5 52.85 -34.86 52.16
CA ASN A 5 52.67 -36.15 51.51
C ASN A 5 51.94 -35.99 50.15
N LEU A 6 52.72 -35.98 49.07
CA LEU A 6 52.24 -35.86 47.69
C LEU A 6 51.28 -37.00 47.30
N ARG A 7 51.46 -38.21 47.84
CA ARG A 7 50.59 -39.36 47.48
C ARG A 7 49.15 -39.16 47.94
N ILE A 8 48.97 -38.66 49.16
CA ILE A 8 47.64 -38.36 49.73
C ILE A 8 47.00 -37.19 48.97
N TYR A 9 47.81 -36.20 48.57
CA TYR A 9 47.34 -35.09 47.74
C TYR A 9 46.74 -35.57 46.42
N TYR A 10 47.47 -36.38 45.65
CA TYR A 10 46.99 -36.88 44.37
C TYR A 10 45.71 -37.72 44.50
N LEU A 11 45.60 -38.54 45.56
CA LEU A 11 44.39 -39.32 45.82
C LEU A 11 43.20 -38.42 46.17
N PHE A 12 43.41 -37.39 46.98
CA PHE A 12 42.38 -36.41 47.34
C PHE A 12 41.93 -35.58 46.13
N THR A 13 42.86 -35.12 45.31
CA THR A 13 42.54 -34.37 44.07
C THR A 13 41.78 -35.24 43.07
N TYR A 14 42.15 -36.52 42.92
CA TYR A 14 41.41 -37.45 42.06
C TYR A 14 39.97 -37.66 42.55
N PHE A 15 39.78 -37.80 43.87
CA PHE A 15 38.45 -37.89 44.46
C PHE A 15 37.65 -36.59 44.26
N ASN A 16 38.23 -35.43 44.55
CA ASN A 16 37.56 -34.14 44.32
C ASN A 16 37.16 -33.92 42.87
N PHE A 17 38.01 -34.28 41.91
CA PHE A 17 37.68 -34.20 40.49
C PHE A 17 36.40 -34.96 40.16
N PHE A 18 36.25 -36.18 40.72
CA PHE A 18 35.03 -36.95 40.57
C PHE A 18 33.82 -36.22 41.19
N PHE A 19 33.93 -35.74 42.43
CA PHE A 19 32.86 -34.98 43.09
C PHE A 19 32.48 -33.71 42.35
N ASP A 20 33.44 -32.98 41.81
CA ASP A 20 33.22 -31.78 41.02
C ASP A 20 32.44 -32.10 39.73
N CYS A 21 32.71 -33.25 39.09
CA CYS A 21 31.89 -33.73 37.98
C CYS A 21 30.44 -34.02 38.41
N PHE A 22 30.22 -34.70 39.55
CA PHE A 22 28.85 -34.94 40.07
C PHE A 22 28.11 -33.64 40.41
N LEU A 23 28.78 -32.71 41.10
CA LEU A 23 28.23 -31.41 41.42
C LEU A 23 27.91 -30.60 40.16
N GLY A 24 28.75 -30.70 39.12
CA GLY A 24 28.49 -30.12 37.81
C GLY A 24 27.21 -30.64 37.17
N ILE A 25 26.99 -31.97 37.21
CA ILE A 25 25.77 -32.60 36.68
C ILE A 25 24.53 -32.16 37.47
N ILE A 26 24.61 -32.18 38.81
CA ILE A 26 23.50 -31.74 39.68
C ILE A 26 23.17 -30.26 39.42
N SER A 27 24.19 -29.40 39.29
CA SER A 27 24.02 -27.98 38.96
C SER A 27 23.36 -27.78 37.60
N CYS A 28 23.74 -28.58 36.59
CA CYS A 28 23.12 -28.55 35.27
C CYS A 28 21.63 -28.93 35.32
N ILE A 29 21.28 -29.98 36.06
CA ILE A 29 19.88 -30.40 36.25
C ILE A 29 19.08 -29.30 36.93
N PHE A 30 19.61 -28.69 38.00
CA PHE A 30 18.95 -27.56 38.67
C PHE A 30 18.80 -26.33 37.78
N ARG A 31 19.78 -26.05 36.92
CA ARG A 31 19.69 -24.96 35.95
C ARG A 31 18.58 -25.23 34.92
N LEU A 32 18.49 -26.46 34.42
CA LEU A 32 17.47 -26.85 33.45
C LEU A 32 16.07 -26.85 34.06
N SER A 33 15.92 -27.36 35.28
CA SER A 33 14.63 -27.37 35.98
C SER A 33 14.09 -25.96 36.24
N LYS A 34 14.94 -25.04 36.69
CA LYS A 34 14.58 -23.62 36.86
C LYS A 34 14.13 -23.00 35.53
N ALA A 35 14.90 -23.21 34.46
CA ALA A 35 14.55 -22.69 33.13
C ALA A 35 13.20 -23.25 32.65
N TRP A 36 12.96 -24.55 32.81
CA TRP A 36 11.70 -25.19 32.46
C TRP A 36 10.52 -24.60 33.22
N ILE A 37 10.60 -24.50 34.55
CA ILE A 37 9.51 -23.96 35.38
C ILE A 37 9.18 -22.52 34.95
N THR A 38 10.20 -21.70 34.71
CA THR A 38 9.99 -20.35 34.15
C THR A 38 9.34 -20.42 32.78
N ASN A 39 9.86 -21.20 31.83
CA ASN A 39 9.26 -21.30 30.48
C ASN A 39 7.80 -21.75 30.51
N PHE A 40 7.42 -22.70 31.37
CA PHE A 40 6.04 -23.17 31.52
C PHE A 40 5.13 -22.13 32.18
N GLY A 41 5.60 -21.43 33.22
CA GLY A 41 4.83 -20.34 33.83
C GLY A 41 4.66 -19.15 32.88
N PHE A 42 5.62 -18.99 31.97
CA PHE A 42 5.66 -17.90 31.01
C PHE A 42 4.96 -18.25 29.67
N LEU A 43 4.77 -19.52 29.35
CA LEU A 43 4.07 -19.96 28.14
C LEU A 43 2.68 -19.33 27.86
N PRO A 44 1.82 -19.06 28.88
CA PRO A 44 0.49 -18.50 28.61
C PRO A 44 0.44 -16.98 28.41
N ARG A 45 1.48 -16.21 28.78
CA ARG A 45 1.53 -14.78 28.40
C ARG A 45 2.44 -14.61 27.20
N LEU A 46 1.89 -14.02 26.14
CA LEU A 46 2.60 -13.74 24.89
C LEU A 46 3.35 -12.40 24.93
N ASP A 47 3.33 -11.71 26.07
CA ASP A 47 3.91 -10.37 26.24
C ASP A 47 5.45 -10.36 26.19
N TYR A 48 6.10 -11.52 26.37
CA TYR A 48 7.55 -11.66 26.31
C TYR A 48 7.96 -12.77 25.35
N CYS A 49 9.05 -12.54 24.63
CA CYS A 49 9.70 -13.60 23.88
C CYS A 49 10.61 -14.40 24.82
N ILE A 50 10.38 -15.71 24.89
CA ILE A 50 11.21 -16.64 25.67
C ILE A 50 12.58 -16.81 25.00
N LEU A 51 12.63 -16.65 23.68
CA LEU A 51 13.85 -16.69 22.90
C LEU A 51 14.55 -15.33 23.01
N GLY A 52 15.88 -15.34 23.17
CA GLY A 52 16.66 -14.10 23.27
C GLY A 52 16.46 -13.17 22.06
N ARG A 53 16.81 -11.89 22.21
CA ARG A 53 16.50 -10.81 21.25
C ARG A 53 16.80 -11.08 19.77
N SER A 54 17.82 -11.90 19.48
CA SER A 54 18.16 -12.27 18.09
C SER A 54 17.17 -13.25 17.45
N LEU A 55 16.41 -13.98 18.26
CA LEU A 55 15.51 -15.06 17.84
C LEU A 55 14.03 -14.73 18.09
N GLU A 56 13.71 -13.48 18.43
CA GLU A 56 12.33 -13.00 18.57
C GLU A 56 11.47 -13.29 17.34
N LYS A 57 12.10 -13.30 16.16
CA LYS A 57 11.43 -13.59 14.88
C LYS A 57 11.06 -15.07 14.68
N MET A 58 11.61 -15.98 15.48
CA MET A 58 11.25 -17.40 15.43
C MET A 58 10.03 -17.71 16.29
N ASP A 59 9.69 -16.82 17.23
CA ASP A 59 8.55 -16.99 18.12
C ASP A 59 7.28 -16.41 17.47
N SER A 60 6.47 -17.29 16.88
CA SER A 60 5.23 -16.90 16.21
C SER A 60 4.20 -16.29 17.17
N GLY A 61 4.21 -16.70 18.44
CA GLY A 61 3.31 -16.17 19.46
C GLY A 61 3.61 -14.70 19.72
N PHE A 62 4.87 -14.39 20.01
CA PHE A 62 5.33 -13.03 20.23
C PHE A 62 5.08 -12.12 19.01
N ILE A 63 5.36 -12.61 17.80
CA ILE A 63 5.11 -11.84 16.56
C ILE A 63 3.62 -11.54 16.38
N SER A 64 2.75 -12.52 16.63
CA SER A 64 1.31 -12.34 16.53
C SER A 64 0.81 -11.30 17.53
N TYR A 65 1.32 -11.33 18.76
CA TYR A 65 1.01 -10.35 19.79
C TYR A 65 1.46 -8.94 19.39
N ALA A 66 2.72 -8.77 18.98
CA ALA A 66 3.25 -7.47 18.54
C ALA A 66 2.44 -6.91 17.36
N SER A 67 2.09 -7.77 16.41
CA SER A 67 1.25 -7.40 15.27
C SER A 67 -0.15 -6.97 15.70
N PHE A 68 -0.74 -7.68 16.65
CA PHE A 68 -2.03 -7.33 17.24
C PHE A 68 -1.99 -5.96 17.91
N ILE A 69 -0.99 -5.67 18.73
CA ILE A 69 -0.83 -4.35 19.38
C ILE A 69 -0.65 -3.22 18.36
N HIS A 70 0.12 -3.45 17.29
CA HIS A 70 0.25 -2.47 16.22
C HIS A 70 -1.07 -2.23 15.49
N MET A 71 -1.82 -3.29 15.21
CA MET A 71 -3.12 -3.20 14.56
C MET A 71 -4.15 -2.47 15.44
N GLU A 72 -4.22 -2.81 16.73
CA GLU A 72 -5.03 -2.13 17.74
C GLU A 72 -4.69 -0.64 17.78
N CYS A 73 -3.40 -0.29 17.94
CA CYS A 73 -2.96 1.11 18.00
C CYS A 73 -3.33 1.90 16.74
N LEU A 74 -3.26 1.28 15.56
CA LEU A 74 -3.67 1.92 14.31
C LEU A 74 -5.19 2.12 14.21
N HIS A 75 -5.98 1.15 14.67
CA HIS A 75 -7.44 1.21 14.58
C HIS A 75 -8.10 2.08 15.66
N THR A 76 -7.59 2.02 16.89
CA THR A 76 -8.18 2.67 18.06
C THR A 76 -7.38 3.89 18.52
N HIS A 77 -6.63 4.52 17.61
CA HIS A 77 -5.83 5.70 17.95
C HIS A 77 -6.74 6.86 18.44
N PRO A 78 -6.65 7.28 19.71
CA PRO A 78 -7.61 8.21 20.31
C PRO A 78 -7.61 9.58 19.62
N VAL A 79 -6.45 10.03 19.13
CA VAL A 79 -6.34 11.29 18.37
C VAL A 79 -7.10 11.20 17.05
N LEU A 80 -7.11 10.04 16.39
CA LEU A 80 -7.78 9.86 15.10
C LEU A 80 -9.30 9.80 15.31
N VAL A 81 -9.75 9.08 16.34
CA VAL A 81 -11.16 9.03 16.73
C VAL A 81 -11.69 10.42 17.07
N TYR A 82 -10.95 11.18 17.88
CA TYR A 82 -11.33 12.54 18.24
C TYR A 82 -11.29 13.50 17.04
N PHE A 83 -10.27 13.39 16.19
CA PHE A 83 -10.19 14.16 14.95
C PHE A 83 -11.39 13.90 14.03
N CYS A 84 -11.78 12.64 13.85
CA CYS A 84 -12.97 12.28 13.07
C CYS A 84 -14.25 12.88 13.67
N SER A 85 -14.38 12.84 15.00
CA SER A 85 -15.50 13.46 15.72
C SER A 85 -15.58 14.97 15.47
N ILE A 86 -14.46 15.69 15.61
CA ILE A 86 -14.37 17.13 15.30
C ILE A 86 -14.77 17.41 13.85
N VAL A 87 -14.24 16.64 12.90
CA VAL A 87 -14.55 16.81 11.48
C VAL A 87 -16.05 16.61 11.23
N ASN A 88 -16.66 15.58 11.82
CA ASN A 88 -18.09 15.32 11.70
C ASN A 88 -18.94 16.45 12.31
N GLU A 89 -18.53 17.01 13.45
CA GLU A 89 -19.17 18.17 14.06
C GLU A 89 -19.13 19.40 13.13
N HIS A 90 -17.97 19.69 12.53
CA HIS A 90 -17.84 20.80 11.58
C HIS A 90 -18.66 20.59 10.30
N ILE A 91 -18.72 19.36 9.79
CA ILE A 91 -19.56 19.00 8.64
C ILE A 91 -21.03 19.24 8.98
N ASN A 92 -21.49 18.78 10.14
CA ASN A 92 -22.87 18.97 10.60
C ASN A 92 -23.21 20.45 10.79
N LYS A 93 -22.32 21.24 11.40
CA LYS A 93 -22.47 22.70 11.49
C LYS A 93 -22.61 23.33 10.10
N ARG A 94 -21.78 22.92 9.14
CA ARG A 94 -21.85 23.41 7.76
C ARG A 94 -23.17 23.05 7.08
N TYR A 95 -23.71 21.84 7.32
CA TYR A 95 -25.04 21.44 6.84
C TYR A 95 -26.17 22.27 7.46
N GLN A 96 -26.05 22.66 8.74
CA GLN A 96 -27.02 23.56 9.36
C GLN A 96 -27.02 24.95 8.69
N TYR A 97 -25.85 25.56 8.46
CA TYR A 97 -25.77 26.84 7.73
C TYR A 97 -26.26 26.73 6.28
N LEU A 98 -26.05 25.57 5.64
CA LEU A 98 -26.60 25.26 4.31
C LEU A 98 -28.13 25.30 4.24
N ARG A 99 -28.79 24.93 5.33
CA ARG A 99 -30.26 24.90 5.41
C ARG A 99 -30.87 26.29 5.60
N THR A 100 -30.14 27.24 6.19
CA THR A 100 -30.62 28.62 6.41
C THR A 100 -30.54 29.46 5.14
N SER A 101 -29.35 29.66 4.58
CA SER A 101 -29.16 30.47 3.37
C SER A 101 -27.78 30.25 2.74
N LYS A 102 -27.69 30.33 1.40
CA LYS A 102 -26.42 30.22 0.67
C LYS A 102 -25.41 31.31 1.03
N GLN A 103 -25.90 32.51 1.38
CA GLN A 103 -25.05 33.66 1.73
C GLN A 103 -24.34 33.45 3.07
N ASP A 104 -25.02 32.87 4.06
CA ASP A 104 -24.47 32.65 5.40
C ASP A 104 -23.29 31.67 5.39
N ILE A 105 -23.36 30.66 4.53
CA ILE A 105 -22.27 29.69 4.32
C ILE A 105 -21.04 30.37 3.73
N TYR A 106 -21.22 31.26 2.77
CA TYR A 106 -20.11 31.96 2.13
C TYR A 106 -19.37 32.83 3.15
N LEU A 107 -20.11 33.57 3.98
CA LEU A 107 -19.53 34.38 5.04
C LEU A 107 -18.82 33.52 6.10
N TYR A 108 -19.47 32.44 6.55
CA TYR A 108 -18.89 31.48 7.50
C TYR A 108 -17.59 30.88 6.97
N THR A 109 -17.59 30.36 5.74
CA THR A 109 -16.39 29.74 5.15
C THR A 109 -15.24 30.73 4.96
N LYS A 110 -15.53 31.98 4.55
CA LYS A 110 -14.52 33.03 4.40
C LYS A 110 -13.87 33.39 5.74
N GLN A 111 -14.67 33.54 6.80
CA GLN A 111 -14.17 33.80 8.15
C GLN A 111 -13.27 32.66 8.66
N GLN A 112 -13.72 31.41 8.52
CA GLN A 112 -12.95 30.23 8.95
C GLN A 112 -11.63 30.10 8.19
N GLN A 113 -11.59 30.43 6.90
CA GLN A 113 -10.34 30.42 6.12
C GLN A 113 -9.32 31.43 6.64
N ILE A 114 -9.75 32.64 6.99
CA ILE A 114 -8.86 33.68 7.53
C ILE A 114 -8.31 33.23 8.88
N ILE A 115 -9.18 32.75 9.77
CA ILE A 115 -8.79 32.22 11.07
C ILE A 115 -7.77 31.09 10.89
N PHE A 116 -8.07 30.09 10.06
CA PHE A 116 -7.17 28.97 9.80
C PHE A 116 -5.79 29.43 9.26
N ARG A 117 -5.76 30.43 8.37
CA ARG A 117 -4.49 31.00 7.88
C ARG A 117 -3.67 31.63 9.00
N TRP A 118 -4.30 32.36 9.91
CA TRP A 118 -3.64 32.94 11.08
C TRP A 118 -3.15 31.87 12.06
N TRP A 119 -3.98 30.89 12.40
CA TRP A 119 -3.59 29.76 13.26
C TRP A 119 -2.43 28.96 12.67
N LEU A 120 -2.44 28.77 11.35
CA LEU A 120 -1.35 28.12 10.65
C LEU A 120 -0.06 28.95 10.74
N ALA A 121 -0.13 30.26 10.52
CA ALA A 121 1.02 31.16 10.64
C ALA A 121 1.62 31.12 12.05
N ILE A 122 0.77 31.16 13.08
CA ILE A 122 1.20 31.06 14.48
C ILE A 122 1.88 29.71 14.75
N THR A 123 1.26 28.60 14.31
CA THR A 123 1.80 27.24 14.51
C THR A 123 3.15 27.06 13.80
N LEU A 124 3.29 27.57 12.58
CA LEU A 124 4.53 27.48 11.80
C LEU A 124 5.64 28.35 12.40
N ASN A 125 5.30 29.54 12.91
CA ASN A 125 6.29 30.42 13.53
C ASN A 125 6.87 29.80 14.82
N ARG A 126 6.02 29.13 15.62
CA ARG A 126 6.46 28.43 16.83
C ARG A 126 7.22 27.13 16.53
N ASN A 127 6.97 26.50 15.38
CA ASN A 127 7.55 25.19 15.02
C ASN A 127 8.30 25.25 13.68
N ARG A 128 9.55 25.74 13.70
CA ARG A 128 10.36 25.96 12.48
C ARG A 128 10.61 24.68 11.66
N GLN A 129 10.73 23.53 12.32
CA GLN A 129 10.96 22.23 11.67
C GLN A 129 9.80 21.82 10.74
N LEU A 130 8.56 22.17 11.11
CA LEU A 130 7.38 21.87 10.30
C LEU A 130 7.36 22.67 8.98
N ILE A 131 8.05 23.82 8.92
CA ILE A 131 8.16 24.60 7.69
C ILE A 131 8.94 23.81 6.63
N GLN A 132 10.04 23.17 7.02
CA GLN A 132 10.88 22.39 6.11
C GLN A 132 10.13 21.15 5.62
N LEU A 133 9.52 20.39 6.53
CA LEU A 133 8.71 19.21 6.20
C LEU A 133 7.52 19.55 5.31
N ARG A 134 6.84 20.66 5.56
CA ARG A 134 5.72 21.11 4.72
C ARG A 134 6.19 21.47 3.32
N LYS A 135 7.33 22.15 3.16
CA LYS A 135 7.86 22.50 1.84
C LYS A 135 8.24 21.25 1.05
N SER A 136 8.89 20.27 1.68
CA SER A 136 9.25 19.01 1.01
C SER A 136 8.01 18.20 0.63
N GLN A 137 7.02 18.09 1.50
CA GLN A 137 5.75 17.41 1.19
C GLN A 137 4.96 18.11 0.08
N LEU A 138 4.92 19.45 0.07
CA LEU A 138 4.25 20.19 -1.01
C LEU A 138 4.94 19.98 -2.35
N MET A 139 6.28 19.98 -2.38
CA MET A 139 7.06 19.66 -3.58
C MET A 139 6.76 18.24 -4.07
N TYR A 140 6.75 17.25 -3.17
CA TYR A 140 6.39 15.87 -3.50
C TYR A 140 4.98 15.77 -4.09
N LEU A 141 3.97 16.38 -3.45
CA LEU A 141 2.59 16.37 -3.93
C LEU A 141 2.43 17.07 -5.29
N GLN A 142 3.22 18.10 -5.58
CA GLN A 142 3.24 18.75 -6.89
C GLN A 142 3.78 17.80 -7.96
N ILE A 143 4.90 17.13 -7.69
CA ILE A 143 5.51 16.15 -8.60
C ILE A 143 4.53 15.01 -8.90
N SER A 144 3.95 14.38 -7.87
CA SER A 144 2.98 13.29 -8.07
C SER A 144 1.72 13.73 -8.83
N ARG A 145 1.28 14.99 -8.65
CA ARG A 145 0.15 15.55 -9.41
C ARG A 145 0.50 15.73 -10.88
N ILE A 146 1.73 16.17 -11.18
CA ILE A 146 2.21 16.33 -12.55
C ILE A 146 2.31 14.96 -13.24
N GLU A 147 2.84 13.95 -12.55
CA GLU A 147 2.94 12.58 -13.07
C GLU A 147 1.57 11.98 -13.38
N SER A 148 0.63 12.05 -12.45
CA SER A 148 -0.75 11.55 -12.67
C SER A 148 -1.48 12.29 -13.79
N PHE A 149 -1.23 13.59 -13.95
CA PHE A 149 -1.76 14.36 -15.08
C PHE A 149 -1.14 13.92 -16.41
N ASN A 150 0.17 13.69 -16.44
CA ASN A 150 0.87 13.18 -17.61
C ASN A 150 0.37 11.78 -18.00
N GLU A 151 0.12 10.91 -17.03
CA GLU A 151 -0.43 9.58 -17.26
C GLU A 151 -1.87 9.64 -17.84
N LEU A 152 -2.69 10.57 -17.35
CA LEU A 152 -4.01 10.87 -17.90
C LEU A 152 -3.92 11.40 -19.34
N PHE A 153 -2.93 12.26 -19.60
CA PHE A 153 -2.69 12.84 -20.92
C PHE A 153 -2.23 11.78 -21.93
N GLU A 154 -1.29 10.92 -21.56
CA GLU A 154 -0.84 9.76 -22.35
C GLU A 154 -2.01 8.82 -22.69
N LYS A 155 -2.85 8.47 -21.70
CA LYS A 155 -4.05 7.67 -21.93
C LYS A 155 -5.01 8.34 -22.92
N LYS A 156 -5.16 9.66 -22.86
CA LYS A 156 -6.01 10.43 -23.77
C LYS A 156 -5.41 10.51 -25.19
N LEU A 157 -4.09 10.71 -25.30
CA LEU A 157 -3.39 10.69 -26.58
C LEU A 157 -3.50 9.31 -27.25
N LEU A 158 -3.20 8.23 -26.53
CA LEU A 158 -3.30 6.86 -27.04
C LEU A 158 -4.72 6.53 -27.53
N LYS A 159 -5.75 6.95 -26.79
CA LYS A 159 -7.14 6.79 -27.21
C LYS A 159 -7.46 7.54 -28.50
N ASN A 160 -6.95 8.77 -28.66
CA ASN A 160 -7.11 9.56 -29.87
C ASN A 160 -6.36 8.96 -31.07
N PHE A 161 -5.15 8.43 -30.85
CA PHE A 161 -4.38 7.72 -31.88
C PHE A 161 -5.04 6.40 -32.29
N GLN A 162 -5.64 5.65 -31.36
CA GLN A 162 -6.42 4.46 -31.69
C GLN A 162 -7.65 4.83 -32.52
N GLN A 163 -8.35 5.90 -32.16
CA GLN A 163 -9.50 6.39 -32.92
C GLN A 163 -9.10 6.79 -34.35
N SER A 164 -8.00 7.51 -34.54
CA SER A 164 -7.52 7.88 -35.89
C SER A 164 -7.05 6.67 -36.70
N LYS A 165 -6.45 5.66 -36.05
CA LYS A 165 -6.07 4.39 -36.70
C LYS A 165 -7.29 3.56 -37.12
N ILE A 166 -8.39 3.62 -36.38
CA ILE A 166 -9.66 2.98 -36.75
C ILE A 166 -10.29 3.71 -37.95
N ILE A 167 -10.29 5.05 -37.94
CA ILE A 167 -10.84 5.86 -39.04
C ILE A 167 -10.09 5.61 -40.35
N THR A 168 -8.75 5.60 -40.32
CA THR A 168 -7.91 5.30 -41.49
C THR A 168 -8.15 3.89 -42.03
N LYS A 169 -8.18 2.87 -41.14
CA LYS A 169 -8.48 1.50 -41.53
C LYS A 169 -9.89 1.32 -42.13
N ASN A 170 -10.88 2.05 -41.61
CA ASN A 170 -12.23 2.06 -42.17
C ASN A 170 -12.27 2.73 -43.54
N HIS A 171 -11.51 3.82 -43.74
CA HIS A 171 -11.39 4.48 -45.04
C HIS A 171 -10.73 3.58 -46.09
N GLU A 172 -9.69 2.82 -45.72
CA GLU A 172 -9.08 1.83 -46.60
C GLU A 172 -10.06 0.72 -46.98
N ARG A 173 -10.87 0.24 -46.03
CA ARG A 173 -11.89 -0.80 -46.26
C ARG A 173 -13.03 -0.32 -47.17
N ILE A 174 -13.41 0.96 -47.08
CA ILE A 174 -14.42 1.56 -47.97
C ILE A 174 -13.84 1.69 -49.39
N ASN A 175 -12.58 2.09 -49.52
CA ASN A 175 -11.90 2.16 -50.82
C ASN A 175 -11.72 0.79 -51.46
N SER A 176 -11.34 -0.26 -50.71
CA SER A 176 -11.27 -1.62 -51.26
C SER A 176 -12.64 -2.15 -51.71
N ASN A 177 -13.70 -1.87 -50.95
CA ASN A 177 -15.05 -2.32 -51.32
C ASN A 177 -15.63 -1.57 -52.52
N THR A 178 -15.26 -0.31 -52.73
CA THR A 178 -15.66 0.47 -53.92
C THR A 178 -14.91 0.00 -55.16
N ILE A 179 -13.62 -0.32 -55.04
CA ILE A 179 -12.83 -0.94 -56.12
C ILE A 179 -13.44 -2.29 -56.54
N ILE A 180 -13.76 -3.17 -55.58
CA ILE A 180 -14.38 -4.47 -55.87
C ILE A 180 -15.74 -4.30 -56.56
N ARG A 181 -16.58 -3.37 -56.10
CA ARG A 181 -17.88 -3.08 -56.73
C ARG A 181 -17.74 -2.61 -58.18
N ASN A 182 -16.77 -1.74 -58.46
CA ASN A 182 -16.53 -1.22 -59.80
C ASN A 182 -16.02 -2.30 -60.77
N HIS A 183 -15.27 -3.29 -60.28
CA HIS A 183 -14.88 -4.47 -61.07
C HIS A 183 -16.04 -5.44 -61.32
N THR A 184 -16.99 -5.58 -60.37
CA THR A 184 -18.18 -6.43 -60.59
C THR A 184 -19.18 -5.81 -61.56
N THR A 185 -19.35 -4.48 -61.56
CA THR A 185 -20.27 -3.78 -62.48
C THR A 185 -19.76 -3.73 -63.92
N THR A 186 -18.43 -3.69 -64.11
CA THR A 186 -17.80 -3.83 -65.43
C THR A 186 -17.92 -5.25 -65.99
N CYS A 187 -17.97 -6.28 -65.14
CA CYS A 187 -18.16 -7.66 -65.59
C CYS A 187 -19.63 -7.98 -65.97
N THR A 188 -20.60 -7.36 -65.30
CA THR A 188 -22.03 -7.52 -65.62
C THR A 188 -22.48 -6.75 -66.85
N THR A 189 -21.80 -5.66 -67.22
CA THR A 189 -22.11 -4.91 -68.46
C THR A 189 -21.64 -5.64 -69.72
N LEU A 190 -20.53 -6.38 -69.63
CA LEU A 190 -20.07 -7.24 -70.74
C LEU A 190 -20.94 -8.49 -70.97
N LEU A 191 -21.75 -8.91 -70.00
CA LEU A 191 -22.71 -10.01 -70.16
C LEU A 191 -24.07 -9.55 -70.71
N LEU A 192 -24.43 -8.27 -70.55
CA LEU A 192 -25.69 -7.72 -71.08
C LEU A 192 -25.58 -7.24 -72.55
N ASP A 193 -24.37 -6.95 -73.04
CA ASP A 193 -24.15 -6.58 -74.45
C ASP A 193 -24.24 -7.77 -75.43
N VAL A 194 -24.34 -9.02 -74.95
CA VAL A 194 -24.56 -10.20 -75.81
C VAL A 194 -26.06 -10.42 -76.09
N ASP A 195 -26.94 -10.10 -75.14
CA ASP A 195 -28.38 -10.37 -75.27
C ASP A 195 -29.17 -9.26 -76.00
N GLU A 196 -28.59 -8.06 -76.20
CA GLU A 196 -29.28 -6.91 -76.83
C GLU A 196 -29.06 -6.80 -78.36
N GLN A 197 -28.40 -7.78 -79.00
CA GLN A 197 -28.30 -7.86 -80.47
C GLN A 197 -29.30 -8.84 -81.13
N ASP A 198 -29.90 -9.78 -80.39
CA ASP A 198 -30.79 -10.81 -80.99
C ASP A 198 -32.27 -10.39 -81.14
N ASN A 199 -32.70 -9.29 -80.51
CA ASN A 199 -34.10 -8.82 -80.55
C ASN A 199 -34.45 -7.84 -81.69
N ARG A 200 -33.60 -7.71 -82.72
CA ARG A 200 -33.83 -6.81 -83.89
C ARG A 200 -34.06 -7.53 -85.23
N LYS A 201 -34.49 -8.81 -85.22
CA LYS A 201 -34.70 -9.61 -86.45
C LYS A 201 -36.05 -10.32 -86.62
N SER A 202 -37.10 -9.99 -85.86
CA SER A 202 -38.43 -10.57 -86.08
C SER A 202 -39.53 -9.50 -86.17
N SER A 203 -39.59 -8.84 -87.31
CA SER A 203 -40.75 -8.08 -87.77
C SER A 203 -40.85 -8.19 -89.29
N PHE A 204 -41.32 -9.35 -89.76
CA PHE A 204 -42.01 -9.59 -91.03
C PHE A 204 -42.90 -10.82 -90.85
#